data_AF-A0A6I3WSQ2-F1
#
_entry.id   AF-A0A6I3WSQ2-F1
#
_cell.length_a   1.000
_cell.length_b   1.000
_cell.length_c   1.000
_cell.angle_alpha   90.00
_cell.angle_beta   90.00
_cell.angle_gamma   90.00
#
_symmetry.space_group_name_H-M   'P 1'
#
loop_
_entity.id
_entity.type
_entity.pdbx_description
1 polymer ?
#
loop_
_entity_poly.entity_id
_entity_poly.type
_entity_poly.pdbx_seq_one_letter_code
_entity_poly.pdbx_strand_id
1 'polypeptide(L)'
;MPDQPEPRPLSALPSPAARAAAFAAILLGGLAGGLIGYSLVRVQCSGQCGLGRGLGAFIGAVSAALGMSVVAILVLRALGEWRDLEDRRRQPGSH
;
A
#
# COMPACT_ATOMS: atom_id res chain seq x y z
N MET A 1 39.18 20.12 20.91
CA MET A 1 37.97 19.27 20.77
C MET A 1 37.53 19.41 19.32
N PRO A 2 37.74 18.43 18.42
CA PRO A 2 37.15 18.54 17.10
C PRO A 2 35.64 18.37 17.24
N ASP A 3 34.89 19.43 16.93
CA ASP A 3 33.45 19.37 16.71
C ASP A 3 33.16 18.31 15.64
N GLN A 4 32.47 17.25 16.02
CA GLN A 4 31.88 16.31 15.08
C GLN A 4 30.63 16.98 14.47
N PRO A 5 30.56 17.27 13.17
CA PRO A 5 29.28 17.58 12.56
C PRO A 5 28.53 16.26 12.40
N GLU A 6 27.73 15.88 13.38
CA GLU A 6 26.75 14.79 13.30
C GLU A 6 25.76 15.08 12.14
N PRO A 7 25.88 14.43 10.97
CA PRO A 7 24.96 14.64 9.88
C PRO A 7 23.76 13.71 10.09
N ARG A 8 22.79 14.24 10.85
CA ARG A 8 21.33 14.05 10.82
C ARG A 8 20.77 12.62 10.72
N PRO A 9 19.79 12.27 11.58
CA PRO A 9 19.16 10.96 11.58
C PRO A 9 18.67 10.63 10.17
N LEU A 10 19.06 9.45 9.69
CA LEU A 10 18.58 8.93 8.43
C LEU A 10 17.06 9.10 8.38
N SER A 11 16.59 9.54 7.23
CA SER A 11 15.19 9.62 6.82
C SER A 11 14.57 8.21 6.80
N ALA A 12 14.47 7.61 8.00
CA ALA A 12 14.07 6.23 8.28
C ALA A 12 12.55 6.06 8.26
N LEU A 13 11.80 7.15 8.07
CA LEU A 13 10.41 7.06 7.67
C LEU A 13 10.38 6.78 6.15
N PRO A 14 9.71 5.72 5.67
CA PRO A 14 9.48 5.52 4.24
C PRO A 14 8.97 6.81 3.61
N SER A 15 9.50 7.14 2.43
CA SER A 15 9.26 8.43 1.79
C SER A 15 7.76 8.74 1.73
N PRO A 16 7.36 10.01 1.94
CA PRO A 16 5.94 10.37 1.95
C PRO A 16 5.25 9.97 0.63
N ALA A 17 5.97 10.02 -0.48
CA ALA A 17 5.51 9.54 -1.78
C ALA A 17 5.21 8.03 -1.79
N ALA A 18 6.06 7.20 -1.17
CA ALA A 18 5.83 5.75 -1.09
C ALA A 18 4.59 5.40 -0.26
N ARG A 19 4.36 6.14 0.85
CA ARG A 19 3.15 5.99 1.67
C ARG A 19 1.89 6.40 0.89
N ALA A 20 1.96 7.52 0.18
CA ALA A 20 0.86 7.99 -0.66
C ALA A 20 0.52 7.00 -1.77
N ALA A 21 1.54 6.41 -2.42
CA ALA A 21 1.35 5.38 -3.44
C ALA A 21 0.70 4.10 -2.86
N ALA A 22 1.16 3.64 -1.70
CA ALA A 22 0.58 2.49 -1.01
C ALA A 22 -0.90 2.73 -0.66
N PHE A 23 -1.21 3.91 -0.12
CA PHE A 23 -2.58 4.29 0.20
C PHE A 23 -3.46 4.36 -1.06
N ALA A 24 -2.97 4.97 -2.13
CA ALA A 24 -3.66 5.04 -3.41
C ALA A 24 -3.95 3.64 -3.97
N ALA A 25 -2.98 2.71 -3.89
CA ALA A 25 -3.18 1.34 -4.35
C ALA A 25 -4.26 0.59 -3.55
N ILE A 26 -4.31 0.77 -2.22
CA ILE A 26 -5.34 0.18 -1.36
C ILE A 26 -6.72 0.76 -1.72
N LEU A 27 -6.83 2.07 -1.90
CA LEU A 27 -8.09 2.72 -2.29
C LEU A 27 -8.57 2.25 -3.66
N LEU A 28 -7.68 2.17 -4.65
CA LEU A 28 -8.02 1.71 -5.99
C LEU A 28 -8.44 0.24 -5.99
N GLY A 29 -7.73 -0.61 -5.24
CA GLY A 29 -8.10 -2.02 -5.07
C GLY A 29 -9.44 -2.20 -4.35
N GLY A 30 -9.68 -1.44 -3.27
CA GLY A 30 -10.96 -1.44 -2.56
C GLY A 30 -12.11 -0.94 -3.45
N LEU A 31 -11.91 0.13 -4.22
CA LEU A 31 -12.91 0.62 -5.16
C LEU A 31 -13.24 -0.43 -6.23
N ALA A 32 -12.23 -1.06 -6.82
CA ALA A 32 -12.42 -2.13 -7.80
C ALA A 32 -13.15 -3.33 -7.19
N GLY A 33 -12.73 -3.79 -6.01
CA GLY A 33 -13.39 -4.89 -5.28
C GLY A 33 -14.84 -4.58 -4.93
N GLY A 34 -15.15 -3.33 -4.56
CA GLY A 34 -16.51 -2.91 -4.27
C GLY A 34 -17.41 -2.85 -5.52
N LEU A 35 -16.88 -2.37 -6.65
CA LEU A 35 -17.60 -2.39 -7.92
C LEU A 35 -17.88 -3.82 -8.39
N ILE A 36 -16.91 -4.73 -8.23
CA ILE A 36 -17.08 -6.16 -8.53
C ILE A 36 -18.16 -6.76 -7.62
N GLY A 37 -18.06 -6.56 -6.31
CA GLY A 37 -19.04 -7.07 -5.34
C GLY A 37 -20.46 -6.54 -5.56
N TYR A 38 -20.60 -5.26 -5.91
CA TYR A 38 -21.87 -4.67 -6.32
C TYR A 38 -22.44 -5.36 -7.56
N SER A 39 -21.59 -5.56 -8.58
CA SER A 39 -21.98 -6.15 -9.87
C SER A 39 -22.42 -7.61 -9.70
N LEU A 40 -21.73 -8.39 -8.86
CA LEU A 40 -22.09 -9.77 -8.56
C LEU A 40 -23.49 -9.88 -7.95
N VAL A 41 -23.85 -9.00 -7.01
CA VAL A 41 -25.19 -9.01 -6.41
C VAL A 41 -26.24 -8.45 -7.37
N ARG A 42 -25.86 -7.51 -8.24
CA ARG A 42 -26.73 -6.97 -9.29
C ARG A 42 -27.17 -8.05 -10.28
N VAL A 43 -26.25 -8.93 -10.71
CA VAL A 43 -26.55 -10.03 -11.64
C VAL A 43 -27.48 -11.07 -10.98
N GLN A 44 -27.33 -11.27 -9.67
CA GLN A 44 -28.10 -12.28 -8.93
C GLN A 44 -29.51 -11.82 -8.53
N CYS A 45 -29.87 -10.53 -8.66
CA CYS A 45 -31.16 -10.04 -8.19
C CYS A 45 -31.77 -8.96 -9.10
N SER A 46 -32.94 -9.27 -9.67
CA SER A 46 -33.74 -8.41 -10.56
C SER A 46 -34.72 -7.47 -9.83
N GLY A 47 -34.82 -7.54 -8.49
CA GLY A 47 -35.74 -6.74 -7.66
C GLY A 47 -35.08 -5.70 -6.75
N GLN A 48 -35.75 -5.35 -5.63
CA GLN A 48 -35.33 -4.34 -4.67
C GLN A 48 -34.27 -4.84 -3.67
N CYS A 49 -33.16 -5.37 -4.20
CA CYS A 49 -32.03 -5.86 -3.40
C CYS A 49 -31.03 -4.76 -3.00
N GLY A 50 -31.52 -3.57 -2.59
CA GLY A 50 -30.66 -2.44 -2.23
C GLY A 50 -29.65 -2.78 -1.13
N LEU A 51 -30.12 -3.44 -0.06
CA LEU A 51 -29.27 -3.87 1.06
C LEU A 51 -28.22 -4.90 0.62
N GLY A 52 -28.62 -5.89 -0.19
CA GLY A 52 -27.71 -6.91 -0.72
C GLY A 52 -26.63 -6.32 -1.61
N ARG A 53 -26.98 -5.37 -2.50
CA ARG A 53 -26.02 -4.68 -3.37
C ARG A 53 -25.01 -3.87 -2.55
N GLY A 54 -25.49 -3.19 -1.51
CA GLY A 54 -24.63 -2.45 -0.58
C GLY A 54 -23.67 -3.37 0.19
N LEU A 55 -24.17 -4.50 0.72
CA LEU A 55 -23.34 -5.50 1.39
C LEU A 55 -22.31 -6.15 0.46
N GLY A 56 -22.72 -6.50 -0.76
CA GLY A 56 -21.81 -7.04 -1.77
C GLY A 56 -20.69 -6.06 -2.10
N ALA A 57 -21.03 -4.78 -2.30
CA ALA A 57 -20.04 -3.73 -2.51
C ALA A 57 -19.11 -3.56 -1.31
N PHE A 58 -19.65 -3.56 -0.09
CA PHE A 58 -18.85 -3.39 1.13
C PHE A 58 -17.89 -4.56 1.35
N ILE A 59 -18.37 -5.80 1.30
CA ILE A 59 -17.55 -7.01 1.49
C ILE A 59 -16.49 -7.12 0.38
N GLY A 60 -16.87 -6.84 -0.86
CA GLY A 60 -15.94 -6.81 -1.99
C GLY A 60 -14.85 -5.76 -1.81
N ALA A 61 -15.21 -4.55 -1.37
CA ALA A 61 -14.25 -3.48 -1.14
C ALA A 61 -13.29 -3.79 0.02
N VAL A 62 -13.83 -4.27 1.15
CA VAL A 62 -13.02 -4.59 2.34
C VAL A 62 -12.06 -5.73 2.06
N SER A 63 -12.52 -6.81 1.43
CA SER A 63 -11.65 -7.96 1.11
C SER A 63 -10.53 -7.59 0.14
N ALA A 64 -10.82 -6.82 -0.91
CA ALA A 64 -9.81 -6.33 -1.85
C ALA A 64 -8.83 -5.34 -1.20
N ALA A 65 -9.31 -4.43 -0.35
CA ALA A 65 -8.45 -3.49 0.38
C ALA A 65 -7.49 -4.21 1.35
N LEU A 66 -7.98 -5.24 2.04
CA LEU A 66 -7.13 -6.09 2.91
C LEU A 66 -6.03 -6.78 2.10
N GLY A 67 -6.37 -7.36 0.95
CA GLY A 67 -5.38 -7.97 0.05
C GLY A 67 -4.33 -6.96 -0.44
N MET A 68 -4.77 -5.77 -0.88
CA MET A 68 -3.86 -4.72 -1.34
C MET A 68 -2.97 -4.17 -0.23
N SER A 69 -3.43 -4.16 1.03
CA SER A 69 -2.59 -3.77 2.17
C SER A 69 -1.37 -4.67 2.30
N VAL A 70 -1.56 -5.99 2.19
CA VAL A 70 -0.47 -6.96 2.23
C VAL A 70 0.50 -6.75 1.06
N VAL A 71 -0.03 -6.63 -0.16
CA VAL A 71 0.80 -6.39 -1.36
C VAL A 71 1.60 -5.09 -1.22
N ALA A 72 0.98 -4.01 -0.74
CA ALA A 72 1.66 -2.74 -0.51
C ALA A 72 2.81 -2.88 0.50
N ILE A 73 2.61 -3.62 1.59
CA ILE A 73 3.67 -3.89 2.58
C ILE A 73 4.80 -4.68 1.93
N LEU A 74 4.51 -5.73 1.16
CA LEU A 74 5.52 -6.52 0.47
C LEU A 74 6.33 -5.69 -0.53
N VAL A 75 5.68 -4.80 -1.28
CA VAL A 75 6.35 -3.88 -2.20
C VAL A 75 7.24 -2.90 -1.45
N LEU A 76 6.76 -2.30 -0.36
CA LEU A 76 7.55 -1.40 0.47
C LEU A 76 8.76 -2.11 1.10
N ARG A 77 8.59 -3.38 1.51
CA ARG A 77 9.67 -4.22 2.01
C ARG A 77 10.72 -4.49 0.95
N ALA A 78 10.30 -4.93 -0.23
CA ALA A 78 11.20 -5.15 -1.36
C ALA A 78 11.99 -3.87 -1.68
N LEU A 79 11.31 -2.73 -1.84
CA LEU A 79 11.95 -1.44 -2.09
C LEU A 79 12.91 -1.02 -0.97
N GLY A 80 12.63 -1.39 0.28
CA GLY A 80 13.51 -1.17 1.42
C GLY A 80 14.80 -1.98 1.33
N GLU A 81 14.71 -3.27 0.98
CA GLU A 81 15.88 -4.14 0.78
C GLU A 81 16.80 -3.63 -0.32
N TRP A 82 16.23 -3.16 -1.44
CA TRP A 82 17.00 -2.54 -2.52
C TRP A 82 17.76 -1.28 -2.07
N ARG A 83 17.15 -0.45 -1.22
CA ARG A 83 17.77 0.77 -0.70
C ARG A 83 18.93 0.49 0.26
N ASP A 84 18.79 -0.51 1.13
CA ASP A 84 19.87 -0.91 2.05
C ASP A 84 21.12 -1.37 1.29
N LEU A 85 20.93 -2.12 0.19
CA LEU A 85 22.03 -2.55 -0.67
C LEU A 85 22.73 -1.38 -1.37
N GLU A 86 21.97 -0.38 -1.81
CA GLU A 86 22.52 0.79 -2.48
C GLU A 86 23.34 1.67 -1.52
N ASP A 87 22.84 1.89 -0.30
CA ASP A 87 23.55 2.65 0.73
C ASP A 87 24.87 1.97 1.12
N ARG A 88 24.90 0.63 1.25
CA ARG A 88 26.14 -0.14 1.48
C ARG A 88 27.13 -0.02 0.32
N ARG A 89 26.66 -0.07 -0.93
CA ARG A 89 27.52 0.12 -2.12
C ARG A 89 28.08 1.53 -2.24
N ARG A 90 27.35 2.52 -1.75
CA ARG A 90 27.75 3.94 -1.79
C ARG A 90 28.80 4.32 -0.74
N GLN A 91 29.15 3.39 0.14
CA GLN A 91 30.21 3.54 1.14
C GLN A 91 31.50 2.72 0.81
N PRO A 92 32.08 2.82 -0.41
CA PRO A 92 33.37 2.22 -0.69
C PRO A 92 34.48 3.16 -0.23
N GLY A 93 35.19 2.79 0.85
CA GLY A 93 36.50 3.35 1.17
C GLY A 93 36.53 4.46 2.23
N SER A 94 36.54 4.05 3.49
CA SER A 94 37.26 4.77 4.56
C SER A 94 38.27 3.81 5.19
N HIS A 95 39.23 3.36 4.39
CA HIS A 95 40.46 2.70 4.84
C HIS A 95 41.59 3.11 3.90
#